data_AF-A0A7X8H7Q2-F1
#
_entry.id   AF-A0A7X8H7Q2-F1
#
_cell.length_a   1.000
_cell.length_b   1.000
_cell.length_c   1.000
_cell.angle_alpha   90.00
_cell.angle_beta   90.00
_cell.angle_gamma   90.00
#
_symmetry.space_group_name_H-M   'P 1'
#
loop_
_entity.id
_entity.type
_entity.pdbx_description
1 polymer ?
#
loop_
_entity_poly.entity_id
_entity_poly.type
_entity_poly.pdbx_seq_one_letter_code
_entity_poly.pdbx_strand_id
1 'polypeptide(L)'
;MRDAFHNLRRRPSLVLIGFLSIFFTQLIVNIFIFGYLEMEKMGKFSGQSFTIKAYFLSEVTDEEAQETVQKLKNLPEVSSIVFLSKEDAQKKFLEYFELTAEDFPVD
;
A
#
# COMPACT_ATOMS: atom_id res chain seq x y z
N MET A 1 9.30 -21.44 -44.76
CA MET A 1 10.19 -22.24 -43.88
C MET A 1 11.40 -22.82 -44.61
N ARG A 2 11.27 -23.31 -45.86
CA ARG A 2 12.38 -23.96 -46.60
C ARG A 2 13.55 -23.01 -46.93
N ASP A 3 13.27 -21.73 -47.23
CA ASP A 3 14.30 -20.73 -47.55
C ASP A 3 15.03 -20.17 -46.31
N ALA A 4 14.33 -20.09 -45.17
CA ALA A 4 14.94 -19.70 -43.89
C ALA A 4 15.98 -20.73 -43.43
N PHE A 5 15.70 -22.02 -43.64
CA PHE A 5 16.64 -23.11 -43.38
C PHE A 5 17.83 -23.12 -44.34
N HIS A 6 17.67 -22.66 -45.58
CA HIS A 6 18.75 -22.65 -46.54
C HIS A 6 19.78 -21.54 -46.27
N ASN A 7 19.31 -20.38 -45.78
CA ASN A 7 20.18 -19.30 -45.28
C ASN A 7 20.90 -19.66 -43.97
N LEU A 8 20.26 -20.48 -43.11
CA LEU A 8 20.87 -20.99 -41.86
C LEU A 8 22.17 -21.77 -42.12
N ARG A 9 22.21 -22.55 -43.21
CA ARG A 9 23.37 -23.37 -43.58
C ARG A 9 24.49 -22.58 -44.27
N ARG A 10 24.18 -21.45 -44.91
CA ARG A 10 25.14 -20.64 -45.68
C ARG A 10 25.77 -19.51 -44.87
N ARG A 11 25.03 -18.91 -43.92
CA ARG A 11 25.52 -17.80 -43.06
C ARG A 11 24.94 -17.90 -41.64
N PRO A 12 25.35 -18.92 -40.85
CA PRO A 12 24.80 -19.15 -39.51
C PRO A 12 25.05 -17.98 -38.55
N SER A 13 26.15 -17.23 -38.74
CA SER A 13 26.50 -16.05 -37.93
C SER A 13 25.47 -14.92 -38.05
N LEU A 14 24.93 -14.65 -39.23
CA LEU A 14 23.93 -13.58 -39.42
C LEU A 14 22.60 -13.93 -38.75
N VAL A 15 22.21 -15.21 -38.78
CA VAL A 15 21.01 -15.67 -38.11
C VAL A 15 21.19 -15.62 -36.59
N LEU A 16 22.35 -16.04 -36.09
CA LEU A 16 22.70 -15.95 -34.68
C LEU A 16 22.68 -14.49 -34.17
N ILE A 17 23.24 -13.55 -34.94
CA ILE A 17 23.22 -12.12 -34.62
C ILE A 17 21.77 -11.60 -34.60
N GLY A 18 20.92 -12.03 -35.53
CA GLY A 18 19.51 -11.68 -35.53
C GLY A 18 18.77 -12.16 -34.27
N PHE A 19 18.98 -13.42 -33.88
CA PHE A 19 18.41 -13.97 -32.64
C PHE A 19 18.95 -13.27 -31.38
N LEU A 20 20.26 -13.01 -31.32
CA LEU A 20 20.87 -12.26 -30.22
C LEU A 20 20.29 -10.85 -30.12
N SER A 21 20.14 -10.16 -31.24
CA SER A 21 19.58 -8.80 -31.29
C SER A 21 18.16 -8.78 -30.70
N ILE A 22 17.30 -9.69 -31.15
CA ILE A 22 15.93 -9.84 -30.62
C ILE A 22 15.97 -10.12 -29.12
N PHE A 23 16.82 -11.06 -28.68
CA PHE A 23 16.97 -11.41 -27.27
C PHE A 23 17.40 -10.20 -26.41
N PHE A 24 18.41 -9.44 -26.84
CA PHE A 24 18.87 -8.27 -26.10
C PHE A 24 17.85 -7.14 -26.10
N THR A 25 17.15 -6.89 -27.20
CA THR A 25 16.04 -5.92 -27.22
C THR A 25 14.95 -6.32 -26.24
N GLN A 26 14.56 -7.59 -26.20
CA GLN A 26 13.54 -8.09 -25.28
C GLN A 26 14.01 -8.03 -23.81
N LEU A 27 15.28 -8.35 -23.55
CA LEU A 27 15.88 -8.24 -22.23
C LEU A 27 15.83 -6.79 -21.72
N ILE A 28 16.26 -5.84 -22.55
CA ILE A 28 16.26 -4.41 -22.21
C ILE A 28 14.83 -3.95 -21.91
N VAL A 29 13.88 -4.23 -22.81
CA VAL A 29 12.47 -3.86 -22.62
C VAL A 29 11.90 -4.44 -21.33
N ASN A 30 12.18 -5.71 -21.05
CA ASN A 30 11.72 -6.35 -19.83
C ASN A 30 12.33 -5.71 -18.58
N ILE A 31 13.63 -5.39 -18.57
CA ILE A 31 14.27 -4.69 -17.45
C ILE A 31 13.58 -3.35 -17.19
N PHE A 32 13.26 -2.57 -18.23
CA PHE A 32 12.54 -1.31 -18.09
C PHE A 32 11.11 -1.50 -17.56
N ILE A 33 10.38 -2.50 -18.05
CA ILE A 33 9.02 -2.81 -17.57
C ILE A 33 9.06 -3.23 -16.10
N PHE A 34 9.96 -4.13 -15.71
CA PHE A 34 10.12 -4.55 -14.33
C PHE A 34 10.53 -3.39 -13.42
N GLY A 35 11.50 -2.57 -13.86
CA GLY A 35 11.92 -1.39 -13.11
C GLY A 35 10.79 -0.39 -12.91
N TYR A 36 10.00 -0.11 -13.96
CA TYR A 36 8.84 0.77 -13.87
C TYR A 36 7.76 0.23 -12.93
N LEU A 37 7.39 -1.05 -13.06
CA LEU A 37 6.39 -1.68 -12.20
C LEU A 37 6.84 -1.72 -10.74
N GLU A 38 8.12 -1.94 -10.47
CA GLU A 38 8.67 -1.94 -9.11
C GLU A 38 8.67 -0.54 -8.51
N MET A 39 9.04 0.49 -9.30
CA MET A 39 8.92 1.89 -8.88
C MET A 39 7.47 2.30 -8.63
N GLU A 40 6.51 1.84 -9.45
CA GLU A 40 5.08 2.10 -9.24
C GLU A 40 4.57 1.44 -7.94
N LYS A 41 5.03 0.22 -7.64
CA LYS A 41 4.74 -0.45 -6.37
C LYS A 41 5.36 0.31 -5.19
N MET A 42 6.63 0.69 -5.28
CA MET A 42 7.30 1.48 -4.24
C MET A 42 6.63 2.85 -4.03
N GLY A 43 6.18 3.51 -5.10
CA GLY A 43 5.41 4.76 -5.03
C GLY A 43 4.07 4.59 -4.30
N LYS A 44 3.40 3.45 -4.47
CA LYS A 44 2.17 3.12 -3.71
C LYS A 44 2.45 2.82 -2.22
N PHE A 45 3.63 2.32 -1.87
CA PHE A 45 4.04 2.11 -0.47
C PHE A 45 4.68 3.34 0.19
N SER A 46 5.16 4.32 -0.59
CA SER A 46 5.68 5.60 -0.09
C SER A 46 4.62 6.49 0.57
N GLY A 47 3.34 6.19 0.36
CA GLY A 47 2.21 6.82 1.04
C GLY A 47 1.68 5.98 2.20
N GLN A 48 2.51 5.19 2.88
CA GLN A 48 2.11 4.47 4.08
C GLN A 48 1.66 5.48 5.15
N SER A 49 0.37 5.77 5.15
CA SER A 49 -0.33 6.43 6.24
C SER A 49 -0.25 5.52 7.47
N PHE A 50 0.70 5.80 8.34
CA PHE A 50 0.81 5.11 9.62
C PHE A 50 -0.38 5.54 10.48
N THR A 51 -1.26 4.59 10.76
CA THR A 51 -2.37 4.82 11.70
C THR A 51 -1.87 4.54 13.10
N ILE A 52 -1.66 5.59 13.89
CA ILE A 52 -1.35 5.48 15.32
C ILE A 52 -2.68 5.45 16.08
N LYS A 53 -2.91 4.39 16.86
CA LYS A 53 -4.04 4.30 17.78
C LYS A 53 -3.54 4.68 19.18
N ALA A 54 -4.09 5.76 19.73
CA ALA A 54 -3.84 6.20 21.10
C ALA A 54 -5.15 6.11 21.88
N TYR A 55 -5.05 5.75 23.16
CA TYR A 55 -6.18 5.58 24.06
C TYR A 55 -6.00 6.54 25.24
N PHE A 56 -7.06 7.23 25.62
CA PHE A 56 -7.08 8.01 26.85
C PHE A 56 -7.29 7.09 28.05
N LEU A 57 -6.71 7.45 29.19
CA LEU A 57 -7.01 6.80 30.46
C LEU A 57 -8.45 7.14 30.87
N SER A 58 -9.12 6.23 31.57
CA SER A 58 -10.54 6.38 31.97
C SER A 58 -10.83 7.60 32.84
N GLU A 59 -9.80 8.18 33.46
CA GLU A 59 -9.88 9.34 34.36
C GLU A 59 -9.88 10.67 33.59
N VAL A 60 -9.53 10.65 32.30
CA VAL A 60 -9.46 11.84 31.46
C VAL A 60 -10.87 12.28 31.08
N THR A 61 -11.17 13.54 31.33
CA THR A 61 -12.44 14.14 30.96
C THR A 61 -12.54 14.37 29.45
N ASP A 62 -13.76 14.45 28.93
CA ASP A 62 -13.99 14.73 27.50
C ASP A 62 -13.38 16.09 27.08
N GLU A 63 -13.36 17.07 27.98
CA GLU A 63 -12.77 18.39 27.74
C GLU A 63 -11.25 18.30 27.53
N GLU A 64 -10.54 17.55 28.39
CA GLU A 64 -9.10 17.32 28.27
C GLU A 64 -8.75 16.48 27.03
N ALA A 65 -9.59 15.50 26.70
CA ALA A 65 -9.44 14.70 25.48
C ALA A 65 -9.58 15.57 24.23
N GLN A 66 -10.57 16.46 24.19
CA GLN A 66 -10.75 17.41 23.09
C GLN A 66 -9.59 18.40 22.96
N GLU A 67 -9.08 18.93 24.08
CA GLU A 67 -7.91 19.81 24.05
C GLU A 67 -6.69 19.10 23.46
N THR A 68 -6.48 17.84 23.83
CA THR A 68 -5.39 16.99 23.30
C THR A 68 -5.56 16.74 21.80
N VAL A 69 -6.77 16.45 21.33
CA VAL A 69 -7.08 16.29 19.91
C VAL A 69 -6.77 17.57 19.13
N GLN A 70 -7.10 18.74 19.67
CA GLN A 70 -6.77 20.01 19.01
C GLN A 70 -5.26 20.25 18.91
N LYS A 71 -4.49 19.95 19.97
CA LYS A 71 -3.03 20.05 19.94
C LYS A 71 -2.42 19.15 18.86
N LEU A 72 -2.91 17.92 18.74
CA LEU A 72 -2.44 16.97 17.73
C LEU A 72 -2.79 17.39 16.30
N LYS A 73 -3.98 17.98 16.08
CA LYS A 73 -4.37 18.49 14.74
C LYS A 73 -3.46 19.60 14.23
N ASN A 74 -2.82 20.33 15.12
CA ASN A 74 -1.92 21.43 14.76
C ASN A 74 -0.50 20.96 14.42
N LEU A 75 -0.19 19.66 14.55
CA LEU A 75 1.11 19.13 14.19
C LEU A 75 1.23 18.96 12.67
N PRO A 76 2.32 19.44 12.04
CA PRO A 76 2.49 19.40 10.58
C PRO A 76 2.61 17.97 10.02
N GLU A 77 2.95 17.01 10.87
CA GLU A 77 3.12 15.60 10.52
C GLU A 77 1.81 14.80 10.58
N VAL A 78 0.74 15.38 11.13
CA VAL A 78 -0.54 14.70 11.32
C VAL A 78 -1.49 15.05 10.18
N SER A 79 -1.77 14.07 9.31
CA SER A 79 -2.65 14.29 8.15
C SER A 79 -4.13 14.26 8.50
N SER A 80 -4.53 13.42 9.46
CA SER A 80 -5.92 13.27 9.89
C SER A 80 -6.01 12.70 11.30
N ILE A 81 -7.03 13.11 12.05
CA ILE A 81 -7.33 12.56 13.38
C ILE A 81 -8.80 12.16 13.41
N VAL A 82 -9.06 10.92 13.80
CA VAL A 82 -10.39 10.41 14.10
C VAL A 82 -10.49 10.24 15.61
N PHE A 83 -11.24 11.13 16.24
CA PHE A 83 -11.61 10.97 17.65
C PHE A 83 -12.85 10.07 17.74
N LEU A 84 -12.82 9.13 18.67
CA LEU A 84 -13.91 8.20 18.95
C LEU A 84 -14.20 8.29 20.44
N SER A 85 -15.43 8.65 20.81
CA SER A 85 -15.86 8.60 22.21
C SER A 85 -15.95 7.15 22.68
N LYS A 86 -16.03 6.96 24.00
CA LYS A 86 -16.22 5.65 24.61
C LYS A 86 -17.51 4.99 24.12
N GLU A 87 -18.61 5.75 24.02
CA GLU A 87 -19.90 5.22 23.54
C GLU A 87 -19.85 4.87 22.05
N ASP A 88 -19.24 5.72 21.22
CA ASP A 88 -19.12 5.47 19.78
C ASP A 88 -18.21 4.25 19.48
N ALA A 89 -17.16 4.07 20.28
CA ALA A 89 -16.28 2.91 20.19
C ALA A 89 -17.02 1.62 20.58
N GLN A 90 -17.81 1.66 21.67
CA GLN A 90 -18.65 0.54 22.10
C GLN A 90 -19.67 0.18 21.02
N LYS A 91 -20.39 1.16 20.47
CA LYS A 91 -21.37 0.94 19.42
C LYS A 91 -20.76 0.24 18.20
N LYS A 92 -19.62 0.74 17.72
CA LYS A 92 -18.89 0.11 16.59
C LYS A 92 -18.41 -1.30 16.91
N PHE A 93 -17.99 -1.54 18.15
CA PHE A 93 -17.58 -2.86 18.60
C PHE A 93 -18.77 -3.83 18.59
N LEU A 94 -19.89 -3.44 19.20
CA LEU A 94 -21.11 -4.26 19.26
C LEU A 94 -21.68 -4.54 17.86
N GLU A 95 -21.72 -3.53 16.98
CA GLU A 95 -22.14 -3.70 15.58
C GLU A 95 -21.24 -4.68 14.81
N TYR A 96 -19.92 -4.60 15.01
CA TYR A 96 -18.96 -5.48 14.32
C TYR A 96 -19.11 -6.95 14.73
N PHE A 97 -19.44 -7.20 16.00
CA PHE A 97 -19.57 -8.54 16.55
C PHE A 97 -21.01 -9.04 16.63
N GLU A 98 -21.99 -8.27 16.13
CA GLU A 98 -23.44 -8.56 16.24
C GLU A 98 -23.89 -8.80 17.71
N LEU A 99 -23.30 -8.08 18.66
CA LEU A 99 -23.55 -8.18 20.10
C LEU A 99 -24.52 -7.09 20.58
N THR A 100 -25.10 -7.28 21.77
CA THR A 100 -25.99 -6.30 22.41
C THR A 100 -25.28 -5.54 23.53
N ALA A 101 -25.79 -4.35 23.87
CA ALA A 101 -25.22 -3.52 24.93
C ALA A 101 -25.29 -4.17 26.33
N GLU A 102 -26.07 -5.23 26.49
CA GLU A 102 -26.19 -6.01 27.72
C GLU A 102 -24.96 -6.89 27.98
N ASP A 103 -24.23 -7.29 26.94
CA ASP A 103 -23.03 -8.13 27.06
C ASP A 103 -21.81 -7.32 27.54
N PHE A 104 -21.78 -6.02 27.25
CA PHE A 104 -20.68 -5.12 27.59
C PHE A 104 -21.19 -3.71 27.95
N PRO A 105 -21.70 -3.48 29.16
CA PRO A 105 -22.11 -2.15 29.59
C PRO A 105 -20.90 -1.22 29.74
N VAL A 106 -21.09 0.05 29.39
CA VAL A 106 -20.09 1.11 29.60
C VAL A 106 -20.45 1.85 30.89
N ASP A 107 -19.57 1.77 31.88
CA ASP A 107 -19.63 2.55 33.13
C ASP A 107 -19.28 4.03 32.92
#